data_AF-A0A1I7VX38-F1
#
_entry.id   AF-A0A1I7VX38-F1
#
_cell.length_a   1.000
_cell.length_b   1.000
_cell.length_c   1.000
_cell.angle_alpha   90.00
_cell.angle_beta   90.00
_cell.angle_gamma   90.00
#
_symmetry.space_group_name_H-M   'P 1'
#
loop_
_entity.id
_entity.type
_entity.pdbx_description
1 polymer ?
#
loop_
_entity_poly.entity_id
_entity_poly.type
_entity_poly.pdbx_seq_one_letter_code
_entity_poly.pdbx_strand_id
1 'polypeptide(L)'
;MSNAPLHGYALFSNGCMLTLFSAPGYKGSSNSDINMGASLEISTSMNISIKQIQVTEKFRQKRITETEQRKTKTNVNKELPQSSVKSNELQSTASLFR
;
A
#
# COMPACT_ATOMS: atom_id res chain seq x y z
N MET A 1 14.23 3.02 -6.38
CA MET A 1 12.79 3.01 -6.02
C MET A 1 12.72 2.91 -4.50
N SER A 2 12.02 3.82 -3.81
CA SER A 2 11.92 3.74 -2.35
C SER A 2 11.04 2.56 -1.95
N ASN A 3 11.58 1.68 -1.12
CA ASN A 3 10.82 0.60 -0.51
C ASN A 3 9.89 1.20 0.55
N ALA A 4 8.70 0.59 0.74
CA ALA A 4 7.83 0.95 1.85
C ALA A 4 8.57 0.68 3.18
N PRO A 5 8.35 1.49 4.23
CA PRO A 5 8.99 1.27 5.53
C PRO A 5 8.63 -0.12 6.08
N LEU A 6 9.62 -0.91 6.48
CA LEU A 6 9.43 -2.29 6.96
C LEU A 6 8.45 -2.36 8.14
N HIS A 7 8.43 -1.34 8.99
CA HIS A 7 7.59 -1.25 10.17
C HIS A 7 6.24 -0.58 9.94
N GLY A 8 5.92 -0.21 8.70
CA GLY A 8 4.78 0.63 8.37
C GLY A 8 4.99 2.11 8.72
N TYR A 9 6.14 2.47 9.30
CA TYR A 9 6.50 3.86 9.54
C TYR A 9 8.02 4.07 9.52
N ALA A 10 8.44 5.32 9.35
CA ALA A 10 9.82 5.75 9.52
C ALA A 10 9.85 7.19 10.07
N LEU A 11 10.73 7.45 11.03
CA LEU A 11 10.98 8.77 11.59
C LEU A 11 12.23 9.38 10.97
N PHE A 12 12.18 10.68 10.72
CA PHE A 12 13.25 11.48 10.15
C PHE A 12 13.35 12.81 10.90
N SER A 13 14.42 13.57 10.63
CA SER A 13 14.60 14.92 11.19
C SER A 13 14.41 14.96 12.71
N ASN A 14 15.08 14.06 13.44
CA ASN A 14 14.97 13.92 14.91
C ASN A 14 13.52 13.76 15.43
N GLY A 15 12.66 13.08 14.66
CA GLY A 15 11.26 12.85 15.02
C GLY A 15 10.31 13.96 14.60
N CYS A 16 10.79 15.03 13.97
CA CYS A 16 9.94 16.10 13.44
C CYS A 16 9.26 15.73 12.11
N MET A 17 9.67 14.62 11.48
CA MET A 17 9.05 14.14 10.24
C MET A 17 8.75 12.64 10.34
N LEU A 18 7.53 12.27 9.97
CA LEU A 18 7.03 10.90 9.99
C LEU A 18 6.53 10.51 8.60
N THR A 19 7.04 9.39 8.08
CA THR A 19 6.39 8.66 6.98
C THR A 19 5.56 7.54 7.57
N LEU A 20 4.28 7.44 7.21
CA LEU A 20 3.37 6.38 7.63
C LEU A 20 2.89 5.60 6.38
N PHE A 21 2.82 4.29 6.49
CA PHE A 21 2.40 3.39 5.44
C PHE A 21 1.43 2.34 6.00
N SER A 22 0.16 2.41 5.58
CA SER A 22 -0.91 1.61 6.18
C SER A 22 -1.22 0.31 5.45
N ALA A 23 -0.51 -0.01 4.36
CA ALA A 23 -0.73 -1.22 3.57
C ALA A 23 0.29 -2.33 3.95
N PRO A 24 -0.04 -3.25 4.87
CA PRO A 24 0.88 -4.34 5.21
C PRO A 24 1.03 -5.34 4.06
N GLY A 25 2.22 -5.92 3.89
CA GLY A 25 2.52 -6.86 2.80
C GLY A 25 2.46 -6.23 1.42
N TYR A 26 2.88 -4.97 1.31
CA TYR A 26 3.08 -4.28 0.05
C TYR A 26 4.47 -4.61 -0.49
N LYS A 27 4.50 -5.54 -1.46
CA LYS A 27 5.75 -6.11 -2.00
C LYS A 27 6.52 -6.89 -0.92
N GLY A 28 7.47 -7.71 -1.35
CA GLY A 28 8.15 -8.68 -0.48
C GLY A 28 7.59 -10.10 -0.65
N SER A 29 8.49 -11.06 -0.80
CA SER A 29 8.18 -12.47 -1.08
C SER A 29 8.40 -13.38 0.14
N SER A 30 9.09 -12.90 1.16
CA SER A 30 9.49 -13.61 2.37
C SER A 30 9.05 -12.86 3.63
N ASN A 31 8.93 -13.57 4.75
CA ASN A 31 8.56 -12.95 6.03
C ASN A 31 9.57 -11.90 6.54
N SER A 32 10.83 -11.95 6.07
CA SER A 32 11.86 -10.97 6.44
C SER A 32 11.68 -9.62 5.73
N ASP A 33 11.06 -9.61 4.55
CA ASP A 33 11.04 -8.46 3.64
C ASP A 33 9.62 -7.92 3.44
N ILE A 34 8.63 -8.55 4.08
CA ILE A 34 7.25 -8.10 4.11
C ILE A 34 7.13 -6.94 5.09
N ASN A 35 6.73 -5.78 4.59
CA ASN A 35 6.45 -4.64 5.45
C ASN A 35 5.18 -4.87 6.30
N MET A 36 5.22 -4.37 7.53
CA MET A 36 4.04 -4.07 8.31
C MET A 36 3.33 -2.84 7.75
N GLY A 37 2.07 -2.69 8.11
CA GLY A 37 1.33 -1.44 8.03
C GLY A 37 1.42 -0.72 9.37
N ALA A 38 1.06 0.55 9.39
CA ALA A 38 0.85 1.27 10.64
C ALA A 38 -0.31 2.26 10.54
N SER A 39 -0.90 2.57 11.69
CA SER A 39 -1.81 3.69 11.90
C SER A 39 -1.25 4.63 12.96
N LEU A 40 -1.71 5.88 12.92
CA LEU A 40 -1.34 6.93 13.86
C LEU A 40 -2.55 7.30 14.70
N GLU A 41 -2.37 7.30 16.01
CA GLU A 41 -3.33 7.86 16.96
C GLU A 41 -2.73 9.10 17.59
N ILE A 42 -3.48 10.20 17.56
CA ILE A 42 -3.10 11.47 18.19
C ILE A 42 -4.13 11.75 19.27
N SER A 43 -3.70 11.78 20.53
CA SER A 43 -4.58 12.07 21.65
C SER A 43 -4.96 13.56 21.71
N THR A 44 -5.95 13.91 22.53
CA THR A 44 -6.33 15.30 22.80
C THR A 44 -5.21 16.11 23.45
N SER A 45 -4.27 15.46 24.14
CA SER A 45 -3.06 16.06 24.70
C SER A 45 -1.89 16.06 23.71
N MET A 46 -2.13 15.78 22.44
CA MET A 46 -1.11 15.71 21.37
C MET A 46 -0.06 14.60 21.59
N ASN A 47 -0.38 13.57 22.37
CA ASN A 47 0.47 12.38 22.45
C ASN A 47 0.26 11.55 21.19
N ILE A 48 1.35 11.25 20.49
CA ILE A 48 1.33 10.48 19.25
C ILE A 48 1.69 9.02 19.56
N SER A 49 0.80 8.10 19.20
CA SER A 49 1.02 6.65 19.30
C SER A 49 0.98 6.03 17.91
N ILE A 50 1.97 5.20 17.58
CA ILE A 50 2.02 4.45 16.32
C ILE A 50 1.59 3.01 16.61
N LYS A 51 0.53 2.55 15.94
CA LYS A 51 0.01 1.18 16.05
C LYS A 51 0.39 0.39 14.81
N GLN A 52 1.20 -0.64 14.97
CA GLN A 52 1.64 -1.49 13.86
C GLN A 52 0.60 -2.56 13.53
N ILE A 53 0.47 -2.86 12.24
CA ILE A 53 -0.49 -3.82 11.69
C ILE A 53 0.30 -4.85 10.91
N GLN A 54 0.33 -6.08 11.41
CA GLN A 54 0.97 -7.20 10.72
C GLN A 54 -0.04 -7.94 9.86
N VAL A 55 0.32 -8.24 8.61
CA VAL A 55 -0.49 -9.13 7.78
C VAL A 55 -0.24 -10.58 8.21
N THR A 56 -1.30 -11.34 8.44
CA THR A 56 -1.16 -12.77 8.68
C THR A 56 -1.00 -13.52 7.36
N GLU A 57 -0.36 -14.69 7.43
CA GLU A 57 -0.10 -15.56 6.29
C GLU A 57 -1.38 -15.89 5.49
N LYS A 58 -2.50 -16.08 6.19
CA LYS A 58 -3.82 -16.31 5.59
C LYS A 58 -4.25 -15.19 4.63
N PHE A 59 -4.14 -13.93 5.07
CA PHE A 59 -4.53 -12.78 4.24
C PHE A 59 -3.52 -12.51 3.12
N ARG A 60 -2.25 -12.86 3.34
CA ARG A 60 -1.20 -12.80 2.30
C ARG A 60 -1.51 -13.75 1.16
N GLN A 61 -1.78 -15.02 1.47
CA GLN A 61 -2.08 -16.03 0.47
C GLN A 61 -3.34 -15.69 -0.32
N LYS A 62 -4.38 -15.15 0.36
CA LYS A 62 -5.59 -14.66 -0.31
C LYS A 62 -5.26 -13.60 -1.38
N ARG A 63 -4.42 -12.61 -1.06
CA ARG A 63 -4.01 -11.56 -2.02
C ARG A 63 -3.25 -12.12 -3.22
N ILE A 64 -2.37 -13.09 -3.01
CA ILE A 64 -1.62 -13.75 -4.08
C ILE A 64 -2.59 -14.48 -5.01
N THR A 65 -3.48 -15.30 -4.45
CA THR A 65 -4.49 -16.03 -5.22
C THR A 65 -5.38 -15.08 -6.03
N GLU A 66 -5.87 -13.98 -5.42
CA GLU A 66 -6.67 -12.97 -6.13
C GLU A 66 -5.89 -12.32 -7.29
N THR A 67 -4.59 -12.05 -7.10
CA THR A 67 -3.74 -11.46 -8.14
C THR A 67 -3.53 -12.43 -9.30
N GLU A 68 -3.25 -13.70 -9.02
CA GLU A 68 -3.08 -14.74 -10.05
C GLU A 68 -4.40 -15.05 -10.80
N GLN A 69 -5.55 -15.02 -10.10
CA GLN A 69 -6.87 -15.12 -10.73
C GLN A 69 -7.19 -13.94 -11.66
N ARG A 70 -6.74 -12.72 -11.32
CA ARG A 70 -6.90 -11.56 -12.21
C ARG A 70 -6.04 -11.70 -13.47
N LYS A 71 -4.80 -12.16 -13.34
CA LYS A 71 -3.90 -12.40 -14.49
C LYS A 71 -4.47 -13.43 -15.47
N THR A 72 -5.01 -14.54 -14.95
CA THR A 72 -5.65 -15.57 -15.79
C THR A 72 -6.87 -15.04 -16.54
N LYS A 73 -7.74 -14.26 -15.89
CA LYS A 73 -8.89 -13.62 -16.55
C LYS A 73 -8.49 -12.59 -17.63
N THR A 74 -7.42 -11.84 -17.41
CA THR A 74 -6.91 -10.89 -18.42
C THR A 74 -6.26 -11.58 -19.61
N ASN A 75 -5.64 -12.75 -19.42
CA ASN A 75 -5.02 -13.50 -20.52
C ASN A 75 -6.05 -14.22 -21.40
N VAL A 76 -7.21 -14.61 -20.86
CA VAL A 76 -8.32 -15.17 -21.68
C VAL A 76 -8.96 -14.11 -22.59
N ASN A 77 -8.85 -12.82 -22.24
CA ASN A 77 -9.47 -11.73 -23.00
C ASN A 77 -8.53 -11.04 -24.01
N LYS A 78 -7.31 -11.58 -24.22
CA LYS A 78 -6.30 -11.02 -25.13
C LYS A 78 -6.33 -11.58 -26.56
N GLU A 79 -7.30 -12.43 -26.91
CA GLU A 79 -7.50 -12.93 -28.28
C GLU A 79 -8.49 -12.11 -29.13
N LEU A 80 -8.76 -10.85 -28.80
CA LEU A 80 -9.55 -9.96 -29.68
C LEU A 80 -8.73 -8.73 -30.10
N PRO A 81 -8.67 -8.38 -31.42
CA PRO A 81 -7.71 -7.41 -31.92
C PRO A 81 -8.06 -5.96 -31.56
N GLN A 82 -7.00 -5.16 -31.52
CA GLN A 82 -6.92 -3.74 -31.14
C GLN A 82 -7.98 -2.85 -31.79
N SER A 83 -8.54 -1.94 -31.00
CA SER A 83 -8.84 -0.58 -31.48
C SER A 83 -8.43 0.46 -30.44
N SER A 84 -7.71 1.46 -30.94
CA SER A 84 -7.24 2.68 -30.28
C SER A 84 -8.36 3.49 -29.62
N VAL A 85 -8.06 4.24 -28.53
CA VAL A 85 -8.27 5.70 -28.41
C VAL A 85 -8.05 6.23 -26.97
N LYS A 86 -7.11 7.20 -26.89
CA LYS A 86 -6.94 8.39 -26.04
C LYS A 86 -6.79 8.32 -24.50
N SER A 87 -5.66 8.88 -24.05
CA SER A 87 -5.31 9.34 -22.70
C SER A 87 -6.38 10.23 -22.08
N ASN A 88 -6.64 10.05 -20.79
CA ASN A 88 -7.25 11.06 -19.93
C ASN A 88 -6.41 11.27 -18.66
N GLU A 89 -6.27 12.54 -18.32
CA GLU A 89 -5.40 13.13 -17.29
C GLU A 89 -5.68 12.65 -15.87
N LEU A 90 -4.61 12.62 -15.06
CA LEU A 90 -4.66 12.49 -13.61
C LEU A 90 -5.28 13.75 -13.00
N GLN A 91 -6.52 13.66 -12.49
CA GLN A 91 -7.10 14.70 -11.65
C GLN A 91 -6.59 14.57 -10.21
N SER A 92 -5.75 15.54 -9.82
CA SER A 92 -5.29 15.78 -8.46
C SER A 92 -6.43 16.39 -7.63
N THR A 93 -7.00 15.64 -6.69
CA THR A 93 -7.99 16.18 -5.74
C THR A 93 -7.30 16.60 -4.43
N ALA A 94 -6.57 17.70 -4.48
CA ALA A 94 -6.04 18.36 -3.29
C ALA A 94 -6.89 19.58 -2.94
N SER A 95 -8.10 19.36 -2.41
CA SER A 95 -8.84 20.40 -1.68
C SER A 95 -9.99 19.79 -0.89
N LEU A 96 -9.71 19.25 0.28
CA LEU A 96 -10.76 18.80 1.21
C LEU A 96 -10.33 18.98 2.67
N PHE A 97 -9.80 20.16 2.98
CA PHE A 97 -9.78 20.69 4.33
C PHE A 97 -10.09 22.19 4.25
N ARG A 98 -11.28 22.56 4.73
CA ARG A 98 -11.64 23.92 5.15
C ARG A 98 -11.95 23.84 6.63
#